data_AF-H1Z0X7-F1
#
_entry.id   AF-H1Z0X7-F1
#
_cell.length_a   1.000
_cell.length_b   1.000
_cell.length_c   1.000
_cell.angle_alpha   90.00
_cell.angle_beta   90.00
_cell.angle_gamma   90.00
#
_symmetry.space_group_name_H-M   'P 1'
#
loop_
_entity.id
_entity.type
_entity.pdbx_description
1 polymer ?
#
loop_
_entity_poly.entity_id
_entity_poly.type
_entity_poly.pdbx_seq_one_letter_code
_entity_poly.pdbx_strand_id
1 'polypeptide(L)'
;MWKNITREEAFLNKLFHEGKIQIVESNDNVSLSYKNKSESYLISAKILFENGKLEETVSMAYYSMYYMLMALLFKTGIKCENHSASIILLNRVFQIDNSKIFEAKKERIDKQYYVDFTISSHDVCEMIKDAESFNSDISWTIERMNTEELKRYQSRISEFLK
;
A
#
# COMPACT_ATOMS: atom_id res chain seq x y z
N MET A 1 -2.60 -21.55 -27.13
CA MET A 1 -2.58 -21.81 -25.67
C MET A 1 -3.21 -20.60 -24.99
N TRP A 2 -4.46 -20.69 -24.56
CA TRP A 2 -5.16 -19.57 -23.92
C TRP A 2 -4.70 -19.52 -22.45
N LYS A 3 -4.00 -18.46 -22.04
CA LYS A 3 -3.72 -18.24 -20.62
C LYS A 3 -5.06 -17.86 -19.97
N ASN A 4 -5.55 -18.68 -19.04
CA ASN A 4 -6.69 -18.29 -18.20
C ASN A 4 -6.27 -17.09 -17.35
N ILE A 5 -6.85 -15.92 -17.66
CA ILE A 5 -6.62 -14.66 -16.95
C ILE A 5 -7.29 -14.75 -15.58
N THR A 6 -6.58 -14.44 -14.50
CA THR A 6 -7.18 -14.40 -13.16
C THR A 6 -8.13 -13.21 -13.00
N ARG A 7 -9.06 -13.26 -12.04
CA ARG A 7 -9.97 -12.13 -11.77
C ARG A 7 -9.21 -10.84 -11.42
N GLU A 8 -8.10 -10.96 -10.70
CA GLU A 8 -7.22 -9.83 -10.36
C GLU A 8 -6.50 -9.27 -11.57
N GLU A 9 -5.99 -10.13 -12.46
CA GLU A 9 -5.39 -9.72 -13.73
C GLU A 9 -6.38 -8.96 -14.60
N ALA A 10 -7.61 -9.47 -14.74
CA ALA A 10 -8.66 -8.78 -15.50
C ALA A 10 -8.99 -7.41 -14.88
N PHE A 11 -9.03 -7.31 -13.55
CA PHE A 11 -9.27 -6.05 -12.84
C PHE A 11 -8.14 -5.04 -13.06
N LEU A 12 -6.88 -5.45 -12.93
CA LEU A 12 -5.72 -4.58 -13.13
C LEU A 12 -5.60 -4.13 -14.60
N ASN A 13 -5.80 -5.02 -15.57
CA ASN A 13 -5.80 -4.67 -16.99
C ASN A 13 -6.90 -3.66 -17.32
N LYS A 14 -8.11 -3.84 -16.78
CA LYS A 14 -9.19 -2.85 -16.91
C LYS A 14 -8.76 -1.47 -16.41
N LEU A 15 -8.17 -1.40 -15.20
CA LEU A 15 -7.72 -0.11 -14.65
C LEU A 15 -6.56 0.51 -15.44
N PHE A 16 -5.69 -0.31 -16.02
CA PHE A 16 -4.64 0.15 -16.92
C PHE A 16 -5.22 0.78 -18.18
N HIS A 17 -6.17 0.12 -18.86
CA HIS A 17 -6.85 0.70 -20.02
C HIS A 17 -7.67 1.95 -19.71
N GLU A 18 -8.21 2.06 -18.49
CA GLU A 18 -8.88 3.28 -18.00
C GLU A 18 -7.89 4.40 -17.60
N GLY A 19 -6.58 4.17 -17.70
CA GLY A 19 -5.55 5.14 -17.31
C GLY A 19 -5.41 5.35 -15.80
N LYS A 20 -6.00 4.47 -14.98
CA LYS A 20 -5.93 4.52 -13.51
C LYS A 20 -4.67 3.84 -12.96
N ILE A 21 -4.07 2.95 -13.75
CA ILE A 21 -2.70 2.47 -13.57
C ILE A 21 -1.91 2.98 -14.76
N GLN A 22 -0.75 3.58 -14.51
CA GLN A 22 0.14 4.10 -15.56
C GLN A 22 1.58 3.71 -15.25
N ILE A 23 2.31 3.33 -16.29
CA ILE A 23 3.76 3.18 -16.22
C ILE A 23 4.35 4.54 -16.58
N VAL A 24 5.12 5.09 -15.65
CA VAL A 24 5.73 6.43 -15.71
C VAL A 24 7.21 6.33 -15.39
N GLU A 25 7.95 7.44 -15.52
CA GLU A 25 9.32 7.47 -15.04
C GLU A 25 9.39 7.28 -13.51
N SER A 26 10.38 6.50 -13.06
CA SER A 26 10.73 6.42 -11.65
C SER A 26 11.01 7.81 -11.08
N ASN A 27 10.47 8.09 -9.89
CA ASN A 27 10.55 9.41 -9.29
C ASN A 27 10.93 9.34 -7.81
N ASP A 28 12.22 9.55 -7.53
CA ASP A 28 12.77 9.50 -6.17
C ASP A 28 12.22 10.62 -5.27
N ASN A 29 11.97 11.81 -5.82
CA ASN A 29 11.44 12.93 -5.05
C ASN A 29 9.99 12.69 -4.61
N VAL A 30 9.16 12.13 -5.50
CA VAL A 30 7.78 11.77 -5.17
C VAL A 30 7.75 10.58 -4.22
N SER A 31 8.61 9.58 -4.44
CA SER A 31 8.80 8.47 -3.52
C SER A 31 9.13 8.96 -2.11
N LEU A 32 10.12 9.85 -1.97
CA LEU A 32 10.52 10.43 -0.69
C LEU A 32 9.39 11.24 -0.05
N SER A 33 8.64 12.01 -0.83
CA SER A 33 7.48 12.76 -0.34
C SER A 33 6.41 11.86 0.26
N TYR A 34 6.12 10.72 -0.38
CA TYR A 34 5.19 9.73 0.16
C TYR A 34 5.74 8.98 1.38
N LYS A 35 7.05 8.70 1.42
CA LYS A 35 7.71 8.14 2.60
C LYS A 35 7.54 9.06 3.81
N ASN A 36 7.85 10.35 3.67
CA ASN A 36 7.68 11.34 4.74
C ASN A 36 6.20 11.46 5.17
N LYS A 37 5.27 11.40 4.21
CA LYS A 37 3.83 11.41 4.49
C LYS A 37 3.40 10.17 5.28
N SER A 38 3.91 9.00 4.93
CA SER A 38 3.69 7.75 5.66
C SER A 38 4.14 7.86 7.11
N GLU A 39 5.37 8.34 7.34
CA GLU A 39 5.94 8.53 8.68
C GLU A 39 5.11 9.51 9.52
N SER A 40 4.71 10.64 8.93
CA SER A 40 3.82 11.60 9.60
C SER A 40 2.49 10.97 10.02
N TYR A 41 1.87 10.14 9.17
CA TYR A 41 0.61 9.47 9.50
C TYR A 41 0.76 8.42 10.60
N LEU A 42 1.88 7.70 10.63
CA LEU A 42 2.17 6.75 11.71
C LEU A 42 2.32 7.46 13.06
N ILE A 43 3.02 8.60 13.08
CA ILE A 43 3.14 9.44 14.27
C ILE A 43 1.76 9.92 14.72
N SER A 44 0.94 10.41 13.80
CA SER A 44 -0.44 10.82 14.11
C SER A 44 -1.28 9.67 14.67
N ALA A 45 -1.15 8.45 14.12
CA ALA A 45 -1.87 7.28 14.62
C ALA A 45 -1.54 6.98 16.09
N LYS A 46 -0.26 7.07 16.47
CA LYS A 46 0.20 6.88 17.86
C LYS A 46 -0.33 7.95 18.80
N ILE A 47 -0.27 9.22 18.40
CA ILE A 47 -0.80 10.33 19.20
C ILE A 47 -2.31 10.16 19.43
N LEU A 48 -3.06 9.82 18.38
CA LEU A 48 -4.51 9.58 18.50
C LEU A 48 -4.82 8.41 19.42
N PHE A 49 -4.00 7.35 19.36
CA PHE A 49 -4.16 6.17 20.18
C PHE A 49 -3.99 6.50 21.67
N GLU A 50 -2.94 7.25 22.01
CA GLU A 50 -2.67 7.73 23.37
C GLU A 50 -3.81 8.61 23.91
N ASN A 51 -4.56 9.27 23.03
CA ASN A 51 -5.71 10.12 23.36
C ASN A 51 -7.06 9.38 23.27
N GLY A 52 -7.06 8.05 23.13
CA GLY A 52 -8.28 7.23 23.07
C GLY A 52 -9.11 7.39 21.79
N LYS A 53 -8.54 7.98 20.72
CA LYS A 53 -9.19 8.20 19.42
C LYS A 53 -9.01 7.00 18.49
N LEU A 54 -9.61 5.88 18.90
CA LEU A 54 -9.33 4.56 18.31
C LEU A 54 -9.73 4.44 16.83
N GLU A 55 -10.87 5.00 16.43
CA GLU A 55 -11.34 4.96 15.03
C GLU A 55 -10.44 5.79 14.10
N GLU A 56 -10.04 6.98 14.56
CA GLU A 56 -9.13 7.85 13.84
C GLU A 56 -7.72 7.23 13.78
N THR A 57 -7.27 6.54 14.83
CA THR A 57 -6.03 5.76 14.82
C THR A 57 -6.02 4.71 13.72
N VAL A 58 -7.09 3.90 13.60
CA VAL A 58 -7.22 2.86 12.55
C VAL A 58 -7.05 3.49 11.17
N SER A 59 -7.70 4.64 10.96
CA SER A 59 -7.62 5.39 9.72
C SER A 59 -6.19 5.84 9.41
N MET A 60 -5.51 6.43 10.38
CA MET A 60 -4.15 6.95 10.22
C MET A 60 -3.12 5.83 10.03
N ALA A 61 -3.24 4.72 10.76
CA ALA A 61 -2.39 3.54 10.61
C ALA A 61 -2.50 2.96 9.19
N TYR A 62 -3.73 2.80 8.68
CA TYR A 62 -3.95 2.34 7.31
C TYR A 62 -3.33 3.28 6.26
N TYR A 63 -3.59 4.58 6.38
CA TYR A 63 -3.07 5.55 5.42
C TYR A 63 -1.54 5.65 5.46
N SER A 64 -0.93 5.44 6.62
CA SER A 64 0.53 5.32 6.72
C SER A 64 1.03 4.19 5.81
N MET A 65 0.52 2.97 5.97
CA MET A 65 0.88 1.83 5.12
C MET A 65 0.64 2.11 3.63
N TYR A 66 -0.51 2.71 3.31
CA TYR A 66 -0.83 3.05 1.93
C TYR A 66 0.16 4.05 1.32
N TYR A 67 0.56 5.08 2.06
CA TYR A 67 1.54 6.04 1.56
C TYR A 67 2.94 5.44 1.43
N MET A 68 3.33 4.51 2.32
CA MET A 68 4.59 3.79 2.13
C MET A 68 4.57 2.93 0.86
N LEU A 69 3.43 2.27 0.58
CA LEU A 69 3.24 1.56 -0.68
C LEU A 69 3.31 2.51 -1.89
N MET A 70 2.71 3.70 -1.81
CA MET A 70 2.84 4.71 -2.87
C MET A 70 4.30 5.12 -3.08
N ALA A 71 5.09 5.23 -2.02
CA ALA A 71 6.52 5.52 -2.14
C ALA A 71 7.23 4.45 -3.01
N LEU A 72 6.98 3.16 -2.73
CA LEU A 72 7.53 2.05 -3.51
C LEU A 72 7.07 2.07 -4.98
N LEU A 73 5.79 2.36 -5.23
CA LEU A 73 5.25 2.45 -6.59
C LEU A 73 5.94 3.58 -7.38
N PHE A 74 6.08 4.77 -6.80
CA PHE A 74 6.76 5.89 -7.47
C PHE A 74 8.27 5.67 -7.63
N LYS A 75 8.92 4.99 -6.67
CA LYS A 75 10.33 4.55 -6.82
C LYS A 75 10.52 3.69 -8.07
N THR A 76 9.51 2.90 -8.41
CA THR A 76 9.55 1.97 -9.54
C THR A 76 8.88 2.44 -10.83
N GLY A 77 8.36 3.68 -10.85
CA GLY A 77 7.72 4.25 -12.04
C GLY A 77 6.30 3.73 -12.26
N ILE A 78 5.58 3.42 -11.18
CA ILE A 78 4.19 2.94 -11.23
C ILE A 78 3.30 4.01 -10.58
N LYS A 79 2.34 4.53 -11.35
CA LYS A 79 1.30 5.40 -10.82
C LYS A 79 0.00 4.61 -10.72
N CYS A 80 -0.54 4.47 -9.50
CA CYS A 80 -1.82 3.81 -9.25
C CYS A 80 -2.51 4.47 -8.06
N GLU A 81 -3.66 5.11 -8.30
CA GLU A 81 -4.43 5.81 -7.24
C GLU A 81 -5.55 4.94 -6.66
N ASN A 82 -5.78 3.74 -7.22
CA ASN A 82 -6.77 2.81 -6.70
C ASN A 82 -6.18 1.94 -5.58
N HIS A 83 -6.68 2.10 -4.37
CA HIS A 83 -6.19 1.38 -3.18
C HIS A 83 -6.18 -0.15 -3.34
N SER A 84 -7.24 -0.75 -3.91
CA SER A 84 -7.26 -2.21 -4.11
C SER A 84 -6.17 -2.63 -5.10
N ALA A 85 -6.04 -1.90 -6.20
CA ALA A 85 -5.08 -2.21 -7.24
C ALA A 85 -3.65 -2.06 -6.73
N SER A 86 -3.33 -1.00 -5.99
CA SER A 86 -2.01 -0.80 -5.39
C SER A 86 -1.64 -1.98 -4.47
N ILE A 87 -2.57 -2.44 -3.63
CA ILE A 87 -2.35 -3.60 -2.73
C ILE A 87 -2.12 -4.89 -3.53
N ILE A 88 -2.86 -5.13 -4.61
CA ILE A 88 -2.63 -6.29 -5.48
C ILE A 88 -1.26 -6.20 -6.16
N LEU A 89 -0.90 -5.02 -6.66
CA LEU A 89 0.40 -4.78 -7.30
C LEU A 89 1.57 -5.06 -6.36
N LEU A 90 1.44 -4.78 -5.06
CA LEU A 90 2.46 -5.10 -4.06
C LEU A 90 2.87 -6.59 -4.13
N ASN A 91 1.89 -7.48 -4.14
CA ASN A 91 2.16 -8.91 -4.24
C ASN A 91 2.58 -9.32 -5.66
N ARG A 92 1.86 -8.88 -6.70
CA ARG A 92 2.08 -9.37 -8.08
C ARG A 92 3.40 -8.91 -8.68
N VAL A 93 3.82 -7.67 -8.41
CA VAL A 93 5.04 -7.09 -9.00
C VAL A 93 6.23 -7.31 -8.08
N PHE A 94 6.08 -6.99 -6.79
CA PHE A 94 7.20 -6.99 -5.84
C PHE A 94 7.35 -8.29 -5.08
N GLN A 95 6.37 -9.20 -5.15
CA GLN A 95 6.37 -10.46 -4.38
C GLN A 95 6.45 -10.24 -2.88
N ILE A 96 5.93 -9.10 -2.42
CA ILE A 96 5.82 -8.75 -1.01
C ILE A 96 4.43 -9.17 -0.52
N ASP A 97 4.38 -9.75 0.69
CA ASP A 97 3.11 -10.09 1.31
C ASP A 97 2.26 -8.83 1.52
N ASN A 98 0.98 -8.91 1.16
CA ASN A 98 0.06 -7.80 1.21
C ASN A 98 -1.08 -8.02 2.22
N SER A 99 -1.02 -9.10 3.01
CA SER A 99 -2.06 -9.47 3.98
C SER A 99 -2.30 -8.36 5.01
N LYS A 100 -1.23 -7.82 5.62
CA LYS A 100 -1.31 -6.73 6.61
C LYS A 100 -2.06 -5.51 6.09
N ILE A 101 -1.67 -4.99 4.92
CA ILE A 101 -2.31 -3.80 4.34
C ILE A 101 -3.72 -4.08 3.83
N PHE A 102 -4.00 -5.32 3.40
CA PHE A 102 -5.33 -5.75 3.00
C PHE A 102 -6.30 -5.78 4.19
N GLU A 103 -5.90 -6.42 5.31
CA GLU A 103 -6.70 -6.44 6.53
C GLU A 103 -6.85 -5.03 7.12
N ALA A 104 -5.78 -4.23 7.19
CA ALA A 104 -5.84 -2.85 7.63
C ALA A 104 -6.84 -2.00 6.83
N LYS A 105 -6.92 -2.22 5.51
CA LYS A 105 -7.91 -1.55 4.65
C LYS A 105 -9.34 -1.97 5.00
N LYS A 106 -9.55 -3.27 5.23
CA LYS A 106 -10.86 -3.83 5.57
C LYS A 106 -11.32 -3.28 6.92
N GLU A 107 -10.48 -3.35 7.93
CA GLU A 107 -10.71 -2.77 9.27
C GLU A 107 -11.07 -1.28 9.19
N ARG A 108 -10.37 -0.52 8.35
CA ARG A 108 -10.65 0.91 8.13
C ARG A 108 -12.00 1.16 7.45
N ILE A 109 -12.46 0.28 6.56
CA ILE A 109 -13.79 0.39 5.96
C ILE A 109 -14.84 0.02 7.01
N ASP A 110 -14.66 -1.10 7.69
CA ASP A 110 -15.65 -1.62 8.62
C ASP A 110 -15.86 -0.66 9.80
N LYS A 111 -14.79 -0.16 10.40
CA LYS A 111 -14.86 0.72 11.58
C LYS A 111 -15.30 2.16 11.29
N GLN A 112 -15.18 2.63 10.04
CA GLN A 112 -15.64 3.98 9.65
C GLN A 112 -17.11 4.01 9.17
N TYR A 113 -17.66 2.88 8.72
CA TYR A 113 -19.01 2.84 8.13
C TYR A 113 -20.04 2.12 8.99
N TYR A 114 -19.63 1.32 9.98
CA TYR A 114 -20.54 0.60 10.86
C TYR A 114 -20.39 1.06 12.31
N VAL A 115 -21.49 1.59 12.87
CA VAL A 115 -21.55 2.16 14.23
C VAL A 115 -21.64 1.12 15.36
N ASP A 116 -21.84 -0.15 15.02
CA ASP A 116 -22.13 -1.23 15.99
C ASP A 116 -20.88 -2.03 16.43
N PHE A 117 -19.68 -1.67 15.99
CA PHE A 117 -18.46 -2.38 16.37
C PHE A 117 -17.79 -1.77 17.60
N THR A 118 -17.65 -2.57 18.65
CA THR A 118 -16.78 -2.24 19.78
C THR A 118 -15.32 -2.33 19.35
N ILE A 119 -14.70 -1.17 19.11
CA ILE A 119 -13.26 -1.09 18.80
C ILE A 119 -12.46 -1.37 20.08
N SER A 120 -11.72 -2.48 20.09
CA SER A 120 -10.80 -2.80 21.17
C SER A 120 -9.50 -1.99 21.04
N SER A 121 -9.05 -1.39 22.14
CA SER A 121 -7.73 -0.73 22.20
C SER A 121 -6.59 -1.71 21.90
N HIS A 122 -6.75 -3.00 22.23
CA HIS A 122 -5.77 -4.03 21.90
C HIS A 122 -5.62 -4.20 20.39
N ASP A 123 -6.72 -4.36 19.66
CA ASP A 123 -6.69 -4.57 18.20
C ASP A 123 -6.10 -3.37 17.47
N VAL A 124 -6.39 -2.15 17.95
CA VAL A 124 -5.82 -0.92 17.40
C VAL A 124 -4.32 -0.81 17.69
N CYS A 125 -3.87 -1.27 18.87
CA CYS A 125 -2.44 -1.35 19.18
C CYS A 125 -1.73 -2.33 18.23
N GLU A 126 -2.29 -3.51 17.98
CA GLU A 126 -1.73 -4.48 17.03
C GLU A 126 -1.69 -3.90 15.61
N MET A 127 -2.73 -3.16 15.19
CA MET A 127 -2.73 -2.48 13.89
C MET A 127 -1.62 -1.44 13.75
N ILE A 128 -1.27 -0.70 14.81
CA ILE A 128 -0.11 0.20 14.80
C ILE A 128 1.19 -0.59 14.61
N LYS A 129 1.36 -1.71 15.31
CA LYS A 129 2.56 -2.56 15.17
C LYS A 129 2.67 -3.16 13.76
N ASP A 130 1.55 -3.56 13.18
CA ASP A 130 1.50 -4.03 11.80
C ASP A 130 1.88 -2.93 10.82
N ALA A 131 1.39 -1.70 11.03
CA ALA A 131 1.77 -0.55 10.23
C ALA A 131 3.27 -0.22 10.35
N GLU A 132 3.84 -0.28 11.56
CA GLU A 132 5.28 -0.11 11.80
C GLU A 132 6.10 -1.15 11.02
N SER A 133 5.80 -2.43 11.22
CA SER A 133 6.52 -3.52 10.57
C SER A 133 6.39 -3.43 9.05
N PHE A 134 5.18 -3.23 8.53
CA PHE A 134 4.95 -3.08 7.09
C PHE A 134 5.76 -1.91 6.52
N ASN A 135 5.72 -0.75 7.19
CA ASN A 135 6.44 0.43 6.72
C ASN A 135 7.96 0.22 6.71
N SER A 136 8.50 -0.44 7.73
CA SER A 136 9.92 -0.78 7.79
C SER A 136 10.32 -1.72 6.66
N ASP A 137 9.53 -2.76 6.38
CA ASP A 137 9.81 -3.73 5.31
C ASP A 137 9.84 -3.06 3.93
N ILE A 138 8.87 -2.19 3.65
CA ILE A 138 8.81 -1.45 2.39
C ILE A 138 9.93 -0.40 2.30
N SER A 139 10.21 0.33 3.38
CA SER A 139 11.31 1.31 3.41
C SER A 139 12.65 0.65 3.15
N TRP A 140 12.92 -0.49 3.78
CA TRP A 140 14.14 -1.26 3.57
C TRP A 140 14.26 -1.74 2.11
N THR A 141 13.14 -2.16 1.52
CA THR A 141 13.07 -2.53 0.10
C THR A 141 13.43 -1.34 -0.80
N ILE A 142 12.90 -0.14 -0.54
CA ILE A 142 13.19 1.07 -1.31
C ILE A 142 14.66 1.45 -1.19
N GLU A 143 15.23 1.42 0.02
CA GLU A 143 16.59 1.86 0.31
C GLU A 143 17.67 0.96 -0.30
N ARG A 144 17.39 -0.35 -0.41
CA ARG A 144 18.35 -1.32 -0.96
C ARG A 144 18.15 -1.60 -2.45
N MET A 145 17.10 -1.02 -3.04
CA MET A 145 16.77 -1.24 -4.44
C MET A 145 17.90 -0.76 -5.35
N ASN A 146 18.50 -1.71 -6.07
CA ASN A 146 19.49 -1.41 -7.10
C ASN A 146 18.86 -1.35 -8.50
N THR A 147 19.66 -0.97 -9.50
CA THR A 147 19.24 -0.81 -10.90
C THR A 147 18.69 -2.11 -11.51
N GLU A 148 19.22 -3.27 -11.14
CA GLU A 148 18.74 -4.57 -11.65
C GLU A 148 17.35 -4.90 -11.10
N GLU A 149 17.14 -4.66 -9.81
CA GLU A 149 15.84 -4.88 -9.17
C GLU A 149 14.78 -3.92 -9.71
N LEU A 150 15.14 -2.65 -9.91
CA LEU A 150 14.27 -1.67 -10.51
C LEU A 150 13.80 -2.13 -11.90
N LYS A 151 14.73 -2.51 -12.77
CA LYS A 151 14.42 -3.03 -14.11
C LYS A 151 13.57 -4.30 -14.06
N ARG A 152 13.82 -5.17 -13.09
CA ARG A 152 13.02 -6.38 -12.86
C ARG A 152 11.56 -6.04 -12.53
N TYR A 153 11.31 -5.10 -11.63
CA TYR A 153 9.94 -4.68 -11.28
C TYR A 153 9.23 -4.01 -12.46
N GLN A 154 9.92 -3.13 -13.19
CA GLN A 154 9.39 -2.47 -14.39
C GLN A 154 9.04 -3.48 -15.50
N SER A 155 9.88 -4.49 -15.70
CA SER A 155 9.61 -5.57 -16.66
C SER A 155 8.39 -6.39 -16.25
N ARG A 156 8.31 -6.79 -14.97
CA ARG A 156 7.17 -7.56 -14.44
C ARG A 156 5.84 -6.85 -14.64
N ILE A 157 5.75 -5.55 -14.33
CA ILE A 157 4.48 -4.83 -14.51
C ILE A 157 4.12 -4.68 -16.00
N SER A 158 5.11 -4.47 -16.86
CA SER A 158 4.90 -4.38 -18.32
C SER A 158 4.45 -5.70 -18.95
N GLU A 159 4.91 -6.84 -18.42
CA GLU A 159 4.45 -8.16 -18.86
C GLU A 159 3.04 -8.50 -18.40
N PHE A 160 2.68 -7.95 -17.24
CA PHE A 160 1.42 -8.23 -16.55
C PHE A 160 0.27 -7.38 -17.07
N LEU A 161 0.52 -6.10 -17.35
CA LEU A 161 -0.45 -5.17 -17.92
C LEU A 161 -0.37 -5.21 -19.45
N LYS A 162 -1.46 -5.61 -20.10
CA LYS A 162 -1.57 -5.76 -21.56
C LYS A 162 -2.74 -4.99 -22.11
#